data_AF-A0AAN6XVJ4-F1
#
_entry.id   AF-A0AAN6XVJ4-F1
#
_cell.length_a   1.000
_cell.length_b   1.000
_cell.length_c   1.000
_cell.angle_alpha   90.00
_cell.angle_beta   90.00
_cell.angle_gamma   90.00
#
_symmetry.space_group_name_H-M   'P 1'
#
loop_
_entity.id
_entity.type
_entity.pdbx_description
1 polymer ?
#
loop_
_entity_poly.entity_id
_entity_poly.type
_entity_poly.pdbx_seq_one_letter_code
_entity_poly.pdbx_strand_id
1 'polypeptide(L)'
;MSETLDILIKNTTQGNLYAFLAGKHKDRLCILRADGRTQYFPVSPGVTAQPLAENCTIDIGPPGSTRALQIPYLSAARIYFSINAALDFLLAPGPNLIEPSSAYPSDSNFNKVWTFAEFTFNKDQLYANITYVDFVSIPVALALQTGTGKTQTVRGLALGGLDTICSKLEEQHQIDGAPWDQLIVKTPDGKKNLRVLSPNLARTSKPHLFEGYFEGYVSQVWDRFKKEALTVDTQSQFGLVQGRVVNEVLNFPGVGTYPKPLTGDIFSNSTGPFRTDTDGYRALTPRIAAAFNRSELMLANGIPSDPSLYYKERVTNHYSRILHQVNLDSRGYAFPYDDVIKTGETDLSGAVLDPNPILLTVTVGGTAPPPAAFDAKSHIHAERFSSQNGIKTEPTTDSEAGNNVGWIGNGDWLAFDQVNFDNYGVDSLNVRVASGQGGNVKGRMELRLDSLAGQTIASVEVANTGGWQSWTTKAAKLNIAVSGLHSVYLVFVSDRAEDFTNVNWFTFSKTATTTDTVIVPSAPPPTRGAYRALGYFVNWAMCGRKFKPRLRLLLGQRGKDGHAGGDYR
;
A
#
# COMPACT_ATOMS: atom_id res chain seq x y z
N MET A 1 7.71 32.17 -1.07
CA MET A 1 7.76 30.98 -0.22
C MET A 1 8.83 31.17 0.84
N SER A 2 8.59 30.71 2.07
CA SER A 2 9.62 30.67 3.11
C SER A 2 10.79 29.80 2.66
N GLU A 3 12.03 30.16 2.98
CA GLU A 3 13.21 29.31 2.74
C GLU A 3 13.33 28.15 3.73
N THR A 4 12.47 28.17 4.75
CA THR A 4 12.35 27.12 5.76
C THR A 4 10.91 26.61 5.86
N LEU A 5 10.77 25.35 6.27
CA LEU A 5 9.49 24.72 6.57
C LEU A 5 9.56 24.06 7.95
N ASP A 6 8.50 24.22 8.72
CA ASP A 6 8.35 23.51 9.99
C ASP A 6 7.78 22.10 9.75
N ILE A 7 8.35 21.12 10.45
CA ILE A 7 7.86 19.74 10.51
C ILE A 7 7.49 19.41 11.96
N LEU A 8 6.23 19.06 12.21
CA LEU A 8 5.75 18.65 13.53
C LEU A 8 5.69 17.12 13.63
N ILE A 9 6.51 16.53 14.48
CA ILE A 9 6.53 15.07 14.71
C ILE A 9 5.71 14.75 15.95
N LYS A 10 4.76 13.81 15.83
CA LYS A 10 3.92 13.33 16.92
C LYS A 10 4.24 11.87 17.23
N ASN A 11 4.60 11.57 18.48
CA ASN A 11 4.83 10.21 18.95
C ASN A 11 3.51 9.59 19.43
N THR A 12 2.98 8.65 18.64
CA THR A 12 1.84 7.80 18.99
C THR A 12 2.24 6.33 19.19
N THR A 13 3.55 6.05 19.23
CA THR A 13 4.09 4.71 19.45
C THR A 13 3.92 4.28 20.91
N GLN A 14 4.32 3.05 21.23
CA GLN A 14 4.36 2.54 22.62
C GLN A 14 5.73 2.75 23.30
N GLY A 15 6.66 3.50 22.70
CA GLY A 15 8.01 3.67 23.23
C GLY A 15 8.56 5.09 23.02
N ASN A 16 9.79 5.30 23.48
CA ASN A 16 10.48 6.58 23.22
C ASN A 16 10.82 6.66 21.72
N LEU A 17 10.49 7.78 21.08
CA LEU A 17 10.69 7.97 19.65
C LEU A 17 11.92 8.83 19.38
N TYR A 18 12.77 8.38 18.46
CA TYR A 18 13.91 9.14 17.94
C TYR A 18 13.71 9.40 16.45
N ALA A 19 14.25 10.52 15.97
CA ALA A 19 14.30 10.85 14.55
C ALA A 19 15.73 11.18 14.08
N PHE A 20 15.97 11.00 12.79
CA PHE A 20 17.17 11.45 12.10
C PHE A 20 16.76 11.98 10.72
N LEU A 21 17.24 13.17 10.34
CA LEU A 21 16.84 13.81 9.09
C LEU A 21 18.07 14.18 8.26
N ALA A 22 18.10 13.67 7.02
CA ALA A 22 19.15 13.99 6.06
C ALA A 22 18.58 14.19 4.65
N GLY A 23 19.28 14.97 3.84
CA GLY A 23 18.96 15.20 2.44
C GLY A 23 20.08 15.99 1.75
N LYS A 24 19.77 16.60 0.60
CA LYS A 24 20.69 17.46 -0.14
C LYS A 24 20.26 18.90 -0.09
N HIS A 25 21.11 19.77 0.46
CA HIS A 25 20.99 21.21 0.36
C HIS A 25 22.04 21.74 -0.61
N LYS A 26 21.63 22.35 -1.73
CA LYS A 26 22.54 22.83 -2.80
C LYS A 26 23.54 21.74 -3.25
N ASP A 27 23.02 20.54 -3.53
CA ASP A 27 23.77 19.33 -3.93
C ASP A 27 24.77 18.77 -2.92
N ARG A 28 24.79 19.30 -1.68
CA ARG A 28 25.62 18.79 -0.59
C ARG A 28 24.79 18.01 0.41
N LEU A 29 25.34 16.92 0.95
CA LEU A 29 24.77 16.22 2.09
C LEU A 29 24.57 17.21 3.25
N CYS A 30 23.33 17.29 3.72
CA CYS A 30 22.90 18.10 4.85
C CYS A 30 22.12 17.19 5.81
N ILE A 31 22.49 17.25 7.08
CA ILE A 31 21.88 16.48 8.18
C ILE A 31 21.42 17.51 9.23
N LEU A 32 20.26 17.31 9.86
CA LEU A 32 19.90 18.13 11.02
C LEU A 32 20.60 17.61 12.28
N ARG A 33 21.12 18.53 13.10
CA ARG A 33 21.64 18.22 14.43
C ARG A 33 20.50 17.83 15.39
N ALA A 34 20.87 17.31 16.55
CA ALA A 34 19.96 16.86 17.60
C ALA A 34 18.97 17.93 18.11
N ASP A 35 19.21 19.22 17.85
CA ASP A 35 18.28 20.32 18.16
C ASP A 35 17.06 20.35 17.22
N GLY A 36 17.12 19.69 16.06
CA GLY A 36 16.07 19.65 15.06
C GLY A 36 16.00 20.89 14.17
N ARG A 37 17.04 21.74 14.16
CA ARG A 37 17.05 23.02 13.44
C ARG A 37 18.39 23.34 12.78
N THR A 38 19.50 23.06 13.45
CA THR A 38 20.82 23.42 12.95
C THR A 38 21.27 22.46 11.86
N GLN A 39 21.66 23.01 10.71
CA GLN A 39 22.21 22.26 9.59
C GLN A 39 23.64 21.81 9.88
N TYR A 40 23.93 20.54 9.64
CA TYR A 40 25.25 19.94 9.70
C TYR A 40 25.64 19.44 8.31
N PHE A 41 26.82 19.88 7.85
CA PHE A 41 27.42 19.46 6.59
C PHE A 41 28.68 18.65 6.91
N PRO A 42 28.63 17.30 6.87
CA PRO A 42 29.78 16.48 7.21
C PRO A 42 30.98 16.74 6.30
N VAL A 43 32.18 16.59 6.84
CA VAL A 43 33.41 16.55 6.06
C VAL A 43 33.58 15.14 5.49
N SER A 44 34.15 15.03 4.28
CA SER A 44 34.46 13.72 3.70
C SER A 44 35.43 12.97 4.60
N PRO A 45 35.09 11.76 5.09
CA PRO A 45 36.06 10.93 5.79
C PRO A 45 37.10 10.39 4.80
N GLY A 46 38.27 10.00 5.33
CA GLY A 46 39.32 9.34 4.55
C GLY A 46 39.04 7.86 4.25
N VAL A 47 38.15 7.22 5.01
CA VAL A 47 37.78 5.80 4.87
C VAL A 47 36.26 5.63 5.05
N THR A 48 35.74 4.48 4.63
CA THR A 48 34.32 4.11 4.77
C THR A 48 33.97 3.76 6.21
N ALA A 49 32.68 3.84 6.56
CA ALA A 49 32.12 3.44 7.84
C ALA A 49 32.60 4.29 9.03
N GLN A 50 32.78 5.60 8.82
CA GLN A 50 33.13 6.53 9.89
C GLN A 50 31.88 7.08 10.60
N PRO A 51 31.86 7.16 11.94
CA PRO A 51 30.78 7.82 12.67
C PRO A 51 30.60 9.29 12.30
N LEU A 52 29.40 9.82 12.52
CA LEU A 52 29.16 11.26 12.44
C LEU A 52 29.92 12.00 13.56
N ALA A 53 30.51 13.16 13.24
CA ALA A 53 31.23 13.97 14.23
C ALA A 53 30.30 14.77 15.15
N GLU A 54 29.04 14.94 14.76
CA GLU A 54 28.02 15.70 15.48
C GLU A 54 26.87 14.78 15.89
N ASN A 55 26.27 15.03 17.06
CA ASN A 55 25.05 14.33 17.44
C ASN A 55 23.87 14.79 16.55
N CYS A 56 23.36 13.85 15.76
CA CYS A 56 22.25 14.08 14.83
C CYS A 56 20.99 13.28 15.22
N THR A 57 20.99 12.66 16.41
CA THR A 57 19.81 11.98 16.95
C THR A 57 18.87 13.01 17.56
N ILE A 58 17.67 13.12 17.01
CA ILE A 58 16.63 14.03 17.48
C ILE A 58 15.69 13.24 18.39
N ASP A 59 15.76 13.45 19.71
CA ASP A 59 14.85 12.82 20.68
C ASP A 59 13.45 13.46 20.63
N ILE A 60 12.44 12.72 20.17
CA ILE A 60 11.06 13.22 20.13
C ILE A 60 10.38 13.07 21.50
N GLY A 61 10.83 12.11 22.31
CA GLY A 61 10.30 11.83 23.64
C GLY A 61 9.33 10.63 23.71
N PRO A 62 8.74 10.38 24.89
CA PRO A 62 7.84 9.24 25.16
C PRO A 62 6.51 9.33 24.38
N PRO A 63 5.65 8.29 24.46
CA PRO A 63 4.32 8.33 23.86
C PRO A 63 3.53 9.58 24.28
N GLY A 64 2.88 10.24 23.31
CA GLY A 64 2.16 11.50 23.49
C GLY A 64 3.02 12.75 23.28
N SER A 65 4.35 12.63 23.19
CA SER A 65 5.22 13.77 22.91
C SER A 65 5.05 14.30 21.49
N THR A 66 5.28 15.60 21.33
CA THR A 66 5.29 16.29 20.05
C THR A 66 6.54 17.17 19.98
N ARG A 67 7.23 17.17 18.83
CA ARG A 67 8.44 17.98 18.63
C ARG A 67 8.44 18.63 17.25
N ALA A 68 8.67 19.94 17.22
CA ALA A 68 8.81 20.70 15.98
C ALA A 68 10.28 20.73 15.52
N LEU A 69 10.50 20.45 14.24
CA LEU A 69 11.75 20.64 13.52
C LEU A 69 11.60 21.80 12.54
N GLN A 70 12.71 22.38 12.12
CA GLN A 70 12.74 23.36 11.04
C GLN A 70 13.77 22.95 10.00
N ILE A 71 13.32 22.75 8.75
CA ILE A 71 14.17 22.35 7.63
C ILE A 71 14.42 23.52 6.68
N PRO A 72 15.60 23.59 6.03
CA PRO A 72 15.79 24.41 4.85
C PRO A 72 15.23 23.70 3.61
N TYR A 73 15.40 24.29 2.42
CA TYR A 73 15.27 23.52 1.18
C TYR A 73 16.17 22.28 1.19
N LEU A 74 15.55 21.12 0.99
CA LEU A 74 16.20 19.82 0.96
C LEU A 74 15.59 18.98 -0.15
N SER A 75 16.45 18.36 -0.96
CA SER A 75 16.06 17.41 -2.00
C SER A 75 16.53 16.01 -1.63
N ALA A 76 15.83 14.98 -2.12
CA ALA A 76 16.11 13.58 -1.79
C ALA A 76 16.26 13.37 -0.28
N ALA A 77 15.33 13.97 0.48
CA ALA A 77 15.40 13.98 1.93
C ALA A 77 14.62 12.81 2.52
N ARG A 78 15.15 12.28 3.62
CA ARG A 78 14.52 11.25 4.43
C ARG A 78 14.48 11.70 5.87
N ILE A 79 13.34 11.45 6.51
CA ILE A 79 13.22 11.47 7.96
C ILE A 79 13.03 10.03 8.44
N TYR A 80 14.03 9.54 9.15
CA TYR A 80 14.04 8.21 9.77
C TYR A 80 13.46 8.30 11.17
N PHE A 81 12.77 7.25 11.59
CA PHE A 81 12.15 7.11 12.90
C PHE A 81 12.55 5.79 13.53
N SER A 82 12.88 5.78 14.82
CA SER A 82 13.15 4.55 15.55
C SER A 82 12.60 4.58 16.97
N ILE A 83 12.22 3.41 17.49
CA ILE A 83 11.59 3.25 18.80
C ILE A 83 12.58 2.64 19.77
N ASN A 84 12.71 3.23 20.97
CA ASN A 84 13.53 2.80 22.11
C ASN A 84 15.05 2.73 21.89
N ALA A 85 15.53 2.85 20.64
CA ALA A 85 16.95 2.92 20.31
C ALA A 85 17.18 3.84 19.11
N ALA A 86 18.17 4.73 19.18
CA ALA A 86 18.59 5.56 18.05
C ALA A 86 19.21 4.71 16.93
N LEU A 87 19.08 5.17 15.69
CA LEU A 87 19.75 4.56 14.54
C LEU A 87 21.22 4.97 14.47
N ASP A 88 22.06 4.04 14.03
CA ASP A 88 23.48 4.29 13.79
C ASP A 88 23.64 4.69 12.32
N PHE A 89 24.18 5.88 12.08
CA PHE A 89 24.52 6.36 10.75
C PHE A 89 26.03 6.49 10.62
N LEU A 90 26.54 6.09 9.45
CA LEU A 90 27.95 6.14 9.13
C LEU A 90 28.20 6.95 7.85
N LEU A 91 29.44 7.36 7.63
CA LEU A 91 29.89 8.09 6.45
C LEU A 91 30.89 7.29 5.64
N ALA A 92 30.83 7.46 4.33
CA ALA A 92 31.83 7.04 3.37
C ALA A 92 32.46 8.25 2.67
N PRO A 93 33.64 8.10 2.03
CA PRO A 93 34.27 9.18 1.28
C PRO A 93 33.29 9.75 0.23
N GLY A 94 33.19 11.08 0.13
CA GLY A 94 32.26 11.72 -0.79
C GLY A 94 31.53 12.96 -0.28
N PRO A 95 31.51 13.28 1.03
CA PRO A 95 30.90 12.54 2.16
C PRO A 95 29.54 11.89 1.83
N ASN A 96 29.50 10.58 1.66
CA ASN A 96 28.24 9.85 1.42
C ASN A 96 27.70 9.29 2.73
N LEU A 97 26.41 9.53 3.00
CA LEU A 97 25.72 8.87 4.10
C LEU A 97 25.55 7.38 3.77
N ILE A 98 25.97 6.51 4.68
CA ILE A 98 25.66 5.08 4.64
C ILE A 98 24.33 4.92 5.35
N GLU A 99 23.31 4.58 4.57
CA GLU A 99 21.94 4.40 5.07
C GLU A 99 21.79 3.05 5.79
N PRO A 100 20.95 2.97 6.83
CA PRO A 100 20.67 1.72 7.54
C PRO A 100 20.10 0.65 6.60
N SER A 101 20.57 -0.59 6.73
CA SER A 101 19.96 -1.72 6.04
C SER A 101 18.92 -2.43 6.89
N SER A 102 17.74 -2.62 6.31
CA SER A 102 16.68 -3.44 6.90
C SER A 102 16.74 -4.92 6.49
N ALA A 103 17.60 -5.28 5.53
CA ALA A 103 17.63 -6.59 4.88
C ALA A 103 18.85 -7.45 5.26
N TYR A 104 19.95 -6.84 5.70
CA TYR A 104 21.18 -7.56 6.03
C TYR A 104 21.38 -7.70 7.55
N PRO A 105 21.38 -8.93 8.11
CA PRO A 105 21.54 -9.16 9.55
C PRO A 105 22.84 -8.63 10.18
N SER A 106 23.86 -8.35 9.36
CA SER A 106 25.12 -7.77 9.81
C SER A 106 25.05 -6.26 10.07
N ASP A 107 24.00 -5.57 9.63
CA ASP A 107 23.81 -4.14 9.90
C ASP A 107 23.45 -3.91 11.37
N SER A 108 24.06 -2.92 12.02
CA SER A 108 23.82 -2.63 13.44
C SER A 108 22.37 -2.17 13.72
N ASN A 109 21.67 -1.70 12.68
CA ASN A 109 20.28 -1.28 12.75
C ASN A 109 19.30 -2.42 12.41
N PHE A 110 19.78 -3.60 12.01
CA PHE A 110 18.91 -4.68 11.55
C PHE A 110 17.89 -5.10 12.60
N ASN A 111 18.26 -5.18 13.88
CA ASN A 111 17.36 -5.59 14.97
C ASN A 111 16.60 -4.43 15.62
N LYS A 112 16.80 -3.19 15.16
CA LYS A 112 16.09 -2.02 15.69
C LYS A 112 14.70 -1.90 15.05
N VAL A 113 13.74 -1.32 15.76
CA VAL A 113 12.41 -1.00 15.23
C VAL A 113 12.48 0.38 14.61
N TRP A 114 12.41 0.47 13.28
CA TRP A 114 12.56 1.73 12.57
C TRP A 114 11.84 1.75 11.22
N THR A 115 11.59 2.94 10.70
CA THR A 115 11.04 3.22 9.37
C THR A 115 11.52 4.60 8.90
N PHE A 116 11.09 5.04 7.72
CA PHE A 116 11.32 6.41 7.26
C PHE A 116 10.18 6.95 6.40
N ALA A 117 10.15 8.27 6.23
CA ALA A 117 9.34 8.95 5.23
C ALA A 117 10.24 9.82 4.35
N GLU A 118 9.79 10.10 3.14
CA GLU A 118 10.55 10.82 2.11
C GLU A 118 9.93 12.17 1.83
N PHE A 119 10.76 13.16 1.51
CA PHE A 119 10.29 14.43 1.01
C PHE A 119 11.32 15.17 0.16
N THR A 120 10.82 16.11 -0.63
CA THR A 120 11.60 17.18 -1.23
C THR A 120 10.88 18.50 -0.95
N PHE A 121 11.60 19.43 -0.34
CA PHE A 121 11.16 20.81 -0.15
C PHE A 121 12.09 21.73 -0.91
N ASN A 122 11.55 22.45 -1.87
CA ASN A 122 12.30 23.38 -2.71
C ASN A 122 11.50 24.66 -2.96
N LYS A 123 12.05 25.54 -3.79
CA LYS A 123 11.43 26.83 -4.14
C LYS A 123 10.09 26.72 -4.89
N ASP A 124 9.75 25.54 -5.40
CA ASP A 124 8.56 25.31 -6.23
C ASP A 124 7.46 24.63 -5.41
N GLN A 125 7.81 23.73 -4.47
CA GLN A 125 6.85 23.01 -3.63
C GLN A 125 7.49 22.22 -2.47
N LEU A 126 6.64 21.74 -1.57
CA LEU A 126 6.87 20.49 -0.83
C LEU A 126 6.19 19.34 -1.57
N TYR A 127 6.89 18.21 -1.67
CA TYR A 127 6.32 16.89 -1.93
C TYR A 127 6.81 15.94 -0.83
N ALA A 128 5.91 15.24 -0.14
CA ALA A 128 6.26 14.30 0.91
C ALA A 128 5.40 13.03 0.80
N ASN A 129 5.99 11.87 1.06
CA ASN A 129 5.31 10.58 0.95
C ASN A 129 5.71 9.62 2.07
N ILE A 130 4.77 8.76 2.45
CA ILE A 130 5.11 7.50 3.12
C ILE A 130 5.63 6.52 2.08
N THR A 131 6.42 5.53 2.50
CA THR A 131 7.00 4.57 1.55
C THR A 131 7.11 3.18 2.15
N TYR A 132 6.85 2.19 1.30
CA TYR A 132 6.99 0.76 1.55
C TYR A 132 7.79 0.08 0.42
N VAL A 133 8.46 0.85 -0.44
CA VAL A 133 9.24 0.32 -1.57
C VAL A 133 10.33 -0.65 -1.09
N ASP A 134 10.91 -0.37 0.07
CA ASP A 134 11.95 -1.19 0.67
C ASP A 134 11.37 -2.16 1.70
N PHE A 135 10.59 -1.65 2.66
CA PHE A 135 9.96 -2.46 3.71
C PHE A 135 8.86 -1.67 4.44
N VAL A 136 8.04 -2.38 5.20
CA VAL A 136 7.06 -1.81 6.14
C VAL A 136 7.40 -2.22 7.57
N SER A 137 7.33 -1.29 8.52
CA SER A 137 7.56 -1.55 9.95
C SER A 137 6.65 -0.67 10.82
N ILE A 138 7.11 0.50 11.25
CA ILE A 138 6.33 1.43 12.06
C ILE A 138 5.30 2.14 11.18
N PRO A 139 4.02 2.22 11.58
CA PRO A 139 3.04 3.05 10.88
C PRO A 139 3.41 4.55 10.91
N VAL A 140 3.28 5.21 9.75
CA VAL A 140 3.51 6.64 9.59
C VAL A 140 2.32 7.26 8.86
N ALA A 141 1.87 8.42 9.34
CA ALA A 141 0.83 9.22 8.70
C ALA A 141 1.35 10.65 8.46
N LEU A 142 0.86 11.29 7.40
CA LEU A 142 1.21 12.66 7.02
C LEU A 142 -0.03 13.55 7.02
N ALA A 143 0.13 14.79 7.48
CA ALA A 143 -0.84 15.85 7.27
C ALA A 143 -0.11 17.12 6.85
N LEU A 144 -0.50 17.71 5.72
CA LEU A 144 0.10 18.92 5.17
C LEU A 144 -0.91 20.06 5.21
N GLN A 145 -0.61 21.07 6.02
CA GLN A 145 -1.32 22.34 5.96
C GLN A 145 -0.81 23.13 4.74
N THR A 146 -1.71 23.39 3.81
CA THR A 146 -1.44 24.06 2.53
C THR A 146 -1.56 25.58 2.64
N GLY A 147 -0.95 26.29 1.68
CA GLY A 147 -1.07 27.76 1.59
C GLY A 147 -2.49 28.26 1.39
N THR A 148 -3.42 27.40 0.95
CA THR A 148 -4.85 27.73 0.82
C THR A 148 -5.63 27.53 2.12
N GLY A 149 -4.98 27.16 3.22
CA GLY A 149 -5.61 26.84 4.51
C GLY A 149 -6.29 25.46 4.58
N LYS A 150 -6.23 24.66 3.49
CA LYS A 150 -6.73 23.27 3.49
C LYS A 150 -5.66 22.33 4.07
N THR A 151 -6.08 21.16 4.53
CA THR A 151 -5.16 20.10 4.96
C THR A 151 -5.28 18.91 4.02
N GLN A 152 -4.16 18.47 3.45
CA GLN A 152 -4.05 17.17 2.79
C GLN A 152 -3.62 16.12 3.81
N THR A 153 -4.12 14.90 3.71
CA THR A 153 -3.78 13.81 4.63
C THR A 153 -3.40 12.55 3.88
N VAL A 154 -2.50 11.77 4.49
CA VAL A 154 -2.21 10.38 4.20
C VAL A 154 -2.26 9.65 5.53
N ARG A 155 -3.17 8.69 5.66
CA ARG A 155 -3.47 8.06 6.95
C ARG A 155 -2.48 6.97 7.33
N GLY A 156 -1.89 6.32 6.33
CA GLY A 156 -1.00 5.18 6.52
C GLY A 156 -1.69 4.02 7.23
N LEU A 157 -0.89 3.20 7.91
CA LEU A 157 -1.36 2.03 8.64
C LEU A 157 -1.97 2.42 10.00
N ALA A 158 -2.96 1.64 10.43
CA ALA A 158 -3.45 1.67 11.80
C ALA A 158 -2.43 1.04 12.76
N LEU A 159 -2.64 1.24 14.07
CA LEU A 159 -2.00 0.43 15.10
C LEU A 159 -2.26 -1.07 14.84
N GLY A 160 -1.20 -1.90 14.84
CA GLY A 160 -1.30 -3.33 14.51
C GLY A 160 -1.32 -3.66 13.00
N GLY A 161 -1.21 -2.64 12.13
CA GLY A 161 -1.19 -2.85 10.67
C GLY A 161 -0.07 -3.77 10.20
N LEU A 162 1.11 -3.73 10.83
CA LEU A 162 2.22 -4.64 10.51
C LEU A 162 1.83 -6.11 10.72
N ASP A 163 1.22 -6.45 11.85
CA ASP A 163 0.81 -7.82 12.16
C ASP A 163 -0.31 -8.30 11.22
N THR A 164 -1.20 -7.38 10.82
CA THR A 164 -2.24 -7.66 9.82
C THR A 164 -1.60 -7.98 8.46
N ILE A 165 -0.59 -7.23 8.03
CA ILE A 165 0.14 -7.50 6.78
C ILE A 165 0.85 -8.85 6.83
N CYS A 166 1.56 -9.14 7.93
CA CYS A 166 2.23 -10.43 8.12
C CYS A 166 1.25 -11.60 8.00
N SER A 167 0.10 -11.53 8.69
CA SER A 167 -0.91 -12.57 8.64
C SER A 167 -1.46 -12.79 7.23
N LYS A 168 -1.75 -11.69 6.50
CA LYS A 168 -2.24 -11.76 5.11
C LYS A 168 -1.20 -12.32 4.13
N LEU A 169 0.10 -12.09 4.38
CA LEU A 169 1.18 -12.67 3.57
C LEU A 169 1.35 -14.18 3.84
N GLU A 170 1.24 -14.59 5.10
CA GLU A 170 1.21 -16.01 5.48
C GLU A 170 0.00 -16.71 4.85
N GLU A 171 -1.19 -16.10 4.89
CA GLU A 171 -2.39 -16.59 4.18
C GLU A 171 -2.18 -16.68 2.67
N GLN A 172 -1.60 -15.65 2.05
CA GLN A 172 -1.35 -15.66 0.61
C GLN A 172 -0.36 -16.78 0.22
N HIS A 173 0.68 -17.02 1.03
CA HIS A 173 1.57 -18.15 0.84
C HIS A 173 0.81 -19.50 0.87
N GLN A 174 -0.18 -19.67 1.76
CA GLN A 174 -1.02 -20.88 1.76
C GLN A 174 -1.89 -21.01 0.50
N ILE A 175 -2.26 -19.91 -0.13
CA ILE A 175 -3.13 -19.90 -1.33
C ILE A 175 -2.35 -20.31 -2.59
N ASP A 176 -1.15 -19.78 -2.80
CA ASP A 176 -0.42 -19.93 -4.06
C ASP A 176 0.93 -20.66 -3.94
N GLY A 177 1.42 -20.91 -2.72
CA GLY A 177 2.71 -21.53 -2.45
C GLY A 177 3.92 -20.63 -2.71
N ALA A 178 3.74 -19.39 -3.19
CA ALA A 178 4.83 -18.45 -3.42
C ALA A 178 5.34 -17.89 -2.08
N PRO A 179 6.63 -17.52 -1.96
CA PRO A 179 7.29 -17.30 -0.67
C PRO A 179 6.99 -15.92 -0.04
N TRP A 180 5.71 -15.55 0.06
CA TRP A 180 5.22 -14.30 0.65
C TRP A 180 5.50 -14.21 2.16
N ASP A 181 5.39 -15.33 2.86
CA ASP A 181 5.73 -15.49 4.28
C ASP A 181 7.22 -15.21 4.55
N GLN A 182 8.10 -15.52 3.60
CA GLN A 182 9.55 -15.31 3.73
C GLN A 182 9.99 -13.84 3.62
N LEU A 183 9.05 -12.92 3.36
CA LEU A 183 9.26 -11.47 3.42
C LEU A 183 9.25 -10.95 4.87
N ILE A 184 8.67 -11.72 5.79
CA ILE A 184 8.51 -11.33 7.19
C ILE A 184 9.84 -11.48 7.93
N VAL A 185 10.28 -10.41 8.58
CA VAL A 185 11.42 -10.41 9.49
C VAL A 185 10.88 -10.30 10.91
N LYS A 186 11.24 -11.27 11.76
CA LYS A 186 10.86 -11.28 13.18
C LYS A 186 12.01 -10.76 14.05
N THR A 187 11.69 -10.42 15.29
CA THR A 187 12.68 -10.12 16.33
C THR A 187 13.64 -11.30 16.54
N PRO A 188 14.84 -11.10 17.11
CA PRO A 188 15.81 -12.17 17.34
C PRO A 188 15.29 -13.38 18.14
N ASP A 189 14.32 -13.14 19.04
CA ASP A 189 13.66 -14.20 19.81
C ASP A 189 12.54 -14.93 19.04
N GLY A 190 12.27 -14.50 17.80
CA GLY A 190 11.24 -15.05 16.91
C GLY A 190 9.80 -14.71 17.30
N LYS A 191 9.57 -13.91 18.36
CA LYS A 191 8.24 -13.75 18.96
C LYS A 191 7.39 -12.65 18.34
N LYS A 192 8.00 -11.61 17.80
CA LYS A 192 7.28 -10.44 17.27
C LYS A 192 7.69 -10.17 15.83
N ASN A 193 6.76 -9.66 15.04
CA ASN A 193 7.07 -9.15 13.72
C ASN A 193 7.84 -7.84 13.87
N LEU A 194 8.98 -7.73 13.19
CA LEU A 194 9.84 -6.56 13.21
C LEU A 194 9.58 -5.66 12.00
N ARG A 195 9.43 -6.28 10.82
CA ARG A 195 9.13 -5.63 9.54
C ARG A 195 8.75 -6.67 8.49
N VAL A 196 8.24 -6.20 7.36
CA VAL A 196 8.11 -7.00 6.13
C VAL A 196 8.92 -6.32 5.03
N LEU A 197 9.87 -7.04 4.44
CA LEU A 197 10.66 -6.55 3.29
C LEU A 197 9.81 -6.57 2.02
N SER A 198 10.02 -5.62 1.12
CA SER A 198 9.45 -5.72 -0.22
C SER A 198 10.05 -6.91 -0.98
N PRO A 199 9.35 -7.49 -1.97
CA PRO A 199 9.90 -8.57 -2.78
C PRO A 199 11.25 -8.20 -3.43
N ASN A 200 11.40 -6.96 -3.89
CA ASN A 200 12.65 -6.47 -4.46
C ASN A 200 13.78 -6.49 -3.43
N LEU A 201 13.55 -5.91 -2.25
CA LEU A 201 14.59 -5.82 -1.23
C LEU A 201 14.94 -7.20 -0.67
N ALA A 202 13.94 -8.06 -0.41
CA ALA A 202 14.16 -9.42 0.06
C ALA A 202 15.06 -10.22 -0.89
N ARG A 203 14.85 -10.06 -2.21
CA ARG A 203 15.66 -10.70 -3.26
C ARG A 203 17.13 -10.28 -3.25
N THR A 204 17.48 -9.11 -2.71
CA THR A 204 18.90 -8.72 -2.58
C THR A 204 19.68 -9.65 -1.63
N SER A 205 19.00 -10.17 -0.60
CA SER A 205 19.56 -11.15 0.34
C SER A 205 19.25 -12.61 -0.04
N LYS A 206 18.18 -12.83 -0.83
CA LYS A 206 17.70 -14.15 -1.28
C LYS A 206 17.45 -14.13 -2.81
N PRO A 207 18.47 -14.20 -3.67
CA PRO A 207 18.34 -13.93 -5.12
C PRO A 207 17.29 -14.76 -5.89
N HIS A 208 17.04 -15.99 -5.43
CA HIS A 208 16.08 -16.94 -6.02
C HIS A 208 14.65 -16.82 -5.48
N LEU A 209 14.40 -15.89 -4.55
CA LEU A 209 13.07 -15.66 -4.03
C LEU A 209 12.14 -15.20 -5.17
N PHE A 210 10.98 -15.85 -5.31
CA PHE A 210 10.00 -15.66 -6.39
C PHE A 210 10.50 -15.98 -7.81
N GLU A 211 11.57 -16.75 -7.98
CA GLU A 211 12.03 -17.12 -9.33
C GLU A 211 10.90 -17.78 -10.14
N GLY A 212 10.63 -17.26 -11.35
CA GLY A 212 9.59 -17.80 -12.23
C GLY A 212 8.14 -17.38 -11.93
N TYR A 213 7.90 -16.53 -10.91
CA TYR A 213 6.56 -16.20 -10.44
C TYR A 213 5.68 -15.47 -11.49
N PHE A 214 6.21 -14.44 -12.17
CA PHE A 214 5.48 -13.64 -13.17
C PHE A 214 5.59 -14.17 -14.60
N GLU A 215 6.53 -15.05 -14.90
CA GLU A 215 6.90 -15.44 -16.28
C GLU A 215 5.71 -16.07 -17.03
N GLY A 216 4.83 -16.79 -16.32
CA GLY A 216 3.57 -17.29 -16.87
C GLY A 216 2.59 -16.17 -17.26
N TYR A 217 2.39 -15.18 -16.38
CA TYR A 217 1.56 -14.00 -16.66
C TYR A 217 2.14 -13.13 -17.78
N VAL A 218 3.46 -12.91 -17.79
CA VAL A 218 4.17 -12.19 -18.85
C VAL A 218 3.96 -12.87 -20.21
N SER A 219 3.98 -14.20 -20.26
CA SER A 219 3.72 -14.94 -21.50
C SER A 219 2.30 -14.70 -22.02
N GLN A 220 1.29 -14.70 -21.14
CA GLN A 220 -0.10 -14.39 -21.50
C GLN A 220 -0.25 -12.96 -22.03
N VAL A 221 0.38 -11.99 -21.37
CA VAL A 221 0.41 -10.58 -21.81
C VAL A 221 1.01 -10.45 -23.20
N TRP A 222 2.10 -11.16 -23.47
CA TRP A 222 2.72 -11.16 -24.79
C TRP A 222 1.82 -11.76 -25.86
N ASP A 223 1.19 -12.90 -25.58
CA ASP A 223 0.31 -13.57 -26.53
C ASP A 223 -0.96 -12.78 -26.82
N ARG A 224 -1.44 -12.01 -25.84
CA ARG A 224 -2.52 -11.04 -26.02
C ARG A 224 -2.10 -9.93 -27.00
N PHE A 225 -0.99 -9.23 -26.71
CA PHE A 225 -0.58 -8.07 -27.51
C PHE A 225 0.15 -8.41 -28.83
N LYS A 226 0.28 -9.70 -29.17
CA LYS A 226 0.50 -10.15 -30.56
C LYS A 226 -0.75 -9.94 -31.42
N LYS A 227 -1.94 -10.12 -30.84
CA LYS A 227 -3.22 -10.13 -31.55
C LYS A 227 -3.87 -8.74 -31.58
N GLU A 228 -3.63 -7.94 -30.54
CA GLU A 228 -4.21 -6.60 -30.40
C GLU A 228 -3.18 -5.58 -29.91
N ALA A 229 -3.52 -4.29 -30.02
CA ALA A 229 -2.65 -3.22 -29.58
C ALA A 229 -2.90 -2.87 -28.10
N LEU A 230 -1.81 -2.65 -27.34
CA LEU A 230 -1.86 -2.01 -26.03
C LEU A 230 -1.83 -0.50 -26.21
N THR A 231 -2.83 0.21 -25.69
CA THR A 231 -2.80 1.68 -25.65
C THR A 231 -2.18 2.16 -24.34
N VAL A 232 -1.23 3.09 -24.40
CA VAL A 232 -0.62 3.71 -23.22
C VAL A 232 -0.82 5.21 -23.28
N ASP A 233 -1.45 5.78 -22.26
CA ASP A 233 -1.38 7.22 -22.01
C ASP A 233 -0.04 7.52 -21.33
N THR A 234 0.87 8.15 -22.06
CA THR A 234 2.19 8.49 -21.51
C THR A 234 2.13 9.66 -20.54
N GLN A 235 1.02 10.40 -20.49
CA GLN A 235 0.81 11.62 -19.73
C GLN A 235 1.98 12.61 -19.89
N SER A 236 2.49 12.67 -21.12
CA SER A 236 3.66 13.46 -21.51
C SER A 236 3.50 13.93 -22.95
N GLN A 237 4.53 14.56 -23.51
CA GLN A 237 4.52 15.07 -24.89
C GLN A 237 4.22 14.01 -25.98
N PHE A 238 4.34 12.71 -25.67
CA PHE A 238 4.03 11.63 -26.61
C PHE A 238 2.53 11.29 -26.68
N GLY A 239 1.72 11.75 -25.73
CA GLY A 239 0.27 11.52 -25.70
C GLY A 239 -0.12 10.05 -25.58
N LEU A 240 -1.15 9.65 -26.31
CA LEU A 240 -1.57 8.25 -26.42
C LEU A 240 -0.72 7.53 -27.46
N VAL A 241 -0.08 6.43 -27.06
CA VAL A 241 0.75 5.61 -27.94
C VAL A 241 0.26 4.17 -27.97
N GLN A 242 0.45 3.50 -29.09
CA GLN A 242 0.02 2.11 -29.28
C GLN A 242 1.22 1.19 -29.45
N GLY A 243 1.21 0.09 -28.71
CA GLY A 243 2.23 -0.94 -28.75
C GLY A 243 1.68 -2.27 -29.22
N ARG A 244 2.50 -3.04 -29.95
CA ARG A 244 2.19 -4.42 -30.36
C ARG A 244 3.42 -5.30 -30.20
N VAL A 245 3.19 -6.58 -29.90
CA VAL A 245 4.26 -7.56 -29.87
C VAL A 245 4.60 -7.98 -31.30
N VAL A 246 5.83 -7.70 -31.71
CA VAL A 246 6.40 -8.09 -33.00
C VAL A 246 7.76 -8.72 -32.73
N ASN A 247 8.02 -9.91 -33.29
CA ASN A 247 9.26 -10.66 -33.08
C ASN A 247 9.61 -10.82 -31.58
N GLU A 248 8.61 -11.22 -30.76
CA GLU A 248 8.72 -11.39 -29.30
C GLU A 248 9.07 -10.11 -28.50
N VAL A 249 9.00 -8.93 -29.10
CA VAL A 249 9.25 -7.64 -28.44
C VAL A 249 7.98 -6.79 -28.50
N LEU A 250 7.55 -6.26 -27.35
CA LEU A 250 6.49 -5.25 -27.30
C LEU A 250 7.05 -3.92 -27.79
N ASN A 251 6.67 -3.54 -29.01
CA ASN A 251 7.20 -2.39 -29.73
C ASN A 251 6.18 -1.24 -29.75
N PHE A 252 6.58 -0.08 -29.27
CA PHE A 252 5.89 1.21 -29.41
C PHE A 252 6.67 2.06 -30.43
N PRO A 253 6.21 2.16 -31.69
CA PRO A 253 6.96 2.79 -32.77
C PRO A 253 7.43 4.21 -32.43
N GLY A 254 8.75 4.43 -32.50
CA GLY A 254 9.36 5.74 -32.23
C GLY A 254 9.44 6.14 -30.76
N VAL A 255 9.00 5.29 -29.81
CA VAL A 255 8.98 5.62 -28.38
C VAL A 255 9.79 4.63 -27.55
N GLY A 256 9.60 3.32 -27.71
CA GLY A 256 10.33 2.33 -26.92
C GLY A 256 9.99 0.88 -27.26
N THR A 257 10.88 -0.03 -26.87
CA THR A 257 10.74 -1.48 -27.11
C THR A 257 11.03 -2.26 -25.84
N TYR A 258 10.20 -3.23 -25.51
CA TYR A 258 10.32 -4.01 -24.29
C TYR A 258 10.42 -5.49 -24.66
N PRO A 259 11.55 -6.18 -24.38
CA PRO A 259 11.55 -7.64 -24.31
C PRO A 259 10.76 -8.12 -23.07
N LYS A 260 10.46 -9.42 -22.98
CA LYS A 260 9.76 -10.02 -21.84
C LYS A 260 10.53 -9.73 -20.53
N PRO A 261 9.91 -9.05 -19.54
CA PRO A 261 10.53 -8.88 -18.23
C PRO A 261 10.54 -10.21 -17.46
N LEU A 262 11.53 -10.38 -16.60
CA LEU A 262 11.55 -11.43 -15.58
C LEU A 262 10.90 -10.95 -14.29
N THR A 263 10.58 -11.89 -13.39
CA THR A 263 10.03 -11.56 -12.06
C THR A 263 10.88 -10.51 -11.33
N GLY A 264 12.21 -10.65 -11.40
CA GLY A 264 13.12 -9.69 -10.77
C GLY A 264 13.04 -8.28 -11.35
N ASP A 265 12.82 -8.16 -12.65
CA ASP A 265 12.64 -6.87 -13.32
C ASP A 265 11.34 -6.21 -12.87
N ILE A 266 10.25 -6.99 -12.78
CA ILE A 266 8.92 -6.51 -12.35
C ILE A 266 8.92 -6.05 -10.90
N PHE A 267 9.64 -6.71 -9.99
CA PHE A 267 9.71 -6.20 -8.62
C PHE A 267 10.62 -4.98 -8.49
N SER A 268 11.70 -4.90 -9.29
CA SER A 268 12.68 -3.82 -9.15
C SER A 268 12.33 -2.56 -9.93
N ASN A 269 11.53 -2.68 -11.00
CA ASN A 269 11.17 -1.62 -11.95
C ASN A 269 12.36 -0.82 -12.51
N SER A 270 13.55 -1.43 -12.51
CA SER A 270 14.82 -0.76 -12.80
C SER A 270 15.85 -1.66 -13.48
N THR A 271 15.54 -2.94 -13.63
CA THR A 271 16.38 -3.94 -14.28
C THR A 271 15.72 -4.45 -15.56
N GLY A 272 16.48 -5.24 -16.34
CA GLY A 272 16.05 -5.74 -17.64
C GLY A 272 15.44 -4.65 -18.54
N PRO A 273 14.19 -4.84 -19.02
CA PRO A 273 13.53 -3.92 -19.95
C PRO A 273 13.06 -2.60 -19.32
N PHE A 274 13.14 -2.45 -18.00
CA PHE A 274 12.69 -1.25 -17.29
C PHE A 274 13.81 -0.24 -17.00
N ARG A 275 14.97 -0.38 -17.65
CA ARG A 275 16.01 0.64 -17.60
C ARG A 275 15.57 1.86 -18.41
N THR A 276 15.64 3.06 -17.82
CA THR A 276 15.25 4.31 -18.47
C THR A 276 16.48 5.10 -18.92
N ASP A 277 16.72 5.20 -20.22
CA ASP A 277 17.87 5.91 -20.79
C ASP A 277 17.47 7.02 -21.79
N THR A 278 16.34 6.90 -22.49
CA THR A 278 15.81 7.92 -23.41
C THR A 278 14.52 8.59 -22.91
N ASP A 279 14.11 9.68 -23.55
CA ASP A 279 12.84 10.36 -23.23
C ASP A 279 11.62 9.47 -23.44
N GLY A 280 11.64 8.63 -24.47
CA GLY A 280 10.57 7.67 -24.74
C GLY A 280 10.43 6.64 -23.62
N TYR A 281 11.53 6.05 -23.15
CA TYR A 281 11.51 5.13 -22.01
C TYR A 281 11.09 5.83 -20.71
N ARG A 282 11.53 7.08 -20.47
CA ARG A 282 11.08 7.87 -19.30
C ARG A 282 9.57 8.11 -19.31
N ALA A 283 8.96 8.21 -20.48
CA ALA A 283 7.52 8.37 -20.64
C ALA A 283 6.75 7.04 -20.47
N LEU A 284 7.25 5.94 -21.04
CA LEU A 284 6.56 4.64 -21.09
C LEU A 284 6.81 3.73 -19.89
N THR A 285 8.06 3.59 -19.47
CA THR A 285 8.48 2.57 -18.49
C THR A 285 7.70 2.63 -17.18
N PRO A 286 7.43 3.80 -16.57
CA PRO A 286 6.62 3.86 -15.36
C PRO A 286 5.25 3.21 -15.51
N ARG A 287 4.57 3.44 -16.66
CA ARG A 287 3.23 2.91 -16.92
C ARG A 287 3.24 1.40 -17.09
N ILE A 288 4.17 0.90 -17.90
CA ILE A 288 4.28 -0.53 -18.18
C ILE A 288 4.69 -1.28 -16.91
N ALA A 289 5.67 -0.77 -16.16
CA ALA A 289 6.16 -1.41 -14.94
C ALA A 289 5.08 -1.43 -13.83
N ALA A 290 4.32 -0.35 -13.66
CA ALA A 290 3.18 -0.31 -12.75
C ALA A 290 2.08 -1.30 -13.16
N ALA A 291 1.79 -1.40 -14.47
CA ALA A 291 0.79 -2.32 -14.99
C ALA A 291 1.13 -3.80 -14.77
N PHE A 292 2.43 -4.16 -14.78
CA PHE A 292 2.88 -5.51 -14.40
C PHE A 292 2.71 -5.77 -12.90
N ASN A 293 3.13 -4.84 -12.04
CA ASN A 293 2.97 -4.98 -10.59
C ASN A 293 1.49 -5.15 -10.19
N ARG A 294 0.61 -4.38 -10.83
CA ARG A 294 -0.85 -4.41 -10.63
C ARG A 294 -1.56 -5.50 -11.41
N SER A 295 -0.84 -6.27 -12.22
CA SER A 295 -1.36 -7.33 -13.08
C SER A 295 -2.64 -6.93 -13.85
N GLU A 296 -2.66 -5.73 -14.42
CA GLU A 296 -3.86 -5.16 -15.08
C GLU A 296 -3.88 -5.39 -16.60
N LEU A 297 -2.75 -5.78 -17.19
CA LEU A 297 -2.55 -5.90 -18.64
C LEU A 297 -3.40 -6.98 -19.32
N MET A 298 -3.95 -7.93 -18.56
CA MET A 298 -4.91 -8.93 -19.06
C MET A 298 -6.38 -8.47 -18.97
N LEU A 299 -6.64 -7.36 -18.27
CA LEU A 299 -7.99 -6.87 -17.98
C LEU A 299 -8.30 -5.53 -18.64
N ALA A 300 -7.29 -4.67 -18.76
CA ALA A 300 -7.43 -3.35 -19.36
C ALA A 300 -7.07 -3.35 -20.86
N ASN A 301 -7.71 -2.45 -21.62
CA ASN A 301 -7.37 -2.16 -23.02
C ASN A 301 -6.44 -0.94 -23.16
N GLY A 302 -6.25 -0.20 -22.07
CA GLY A 302 -5.32 0.92 -22.00
C GLY A 302 -4.81 1.15 -20.58
N ILE A 303 -3.57 1.63 -20.47
CA ILE A 303 -2.91 1.90 -19.19
C ILE A 303 -2.40 3.35 -19.12
N PRO A 304 -2.36 3.99 -17.94
CA PRO A 304 -2.83 3.49 -16.63
C PRO A 304 -4.34 3.21 -16.64
N SER A 305 -4.77 2.09 -16.05
CA SER A 305 -6.17 1.67 -16.11
C SER A 305 -6.99 2.19 -14.92
N ASP A 306 -8.27 1.81 -14.86
CA ASP A 306 -9.12 2.10 -13.71
C ASP A 306 -8.63 1.32 -12.47
N PRO A 307 -8.47 1.95 -11.29
CA PRO A 307 -7.99 1.27 -10.08
C PRO A 307 -8.80 0.03 -9.68
N SER A 308 -10.07 -0.08 -10.09
CA SER A 308 -10.90 -1.27 -9.87
C SER A 308 -10.36 -2.54 -10.53
N LEU A 309 -9.47 -2.42 -11.52
CA LEU A 309 -8.82 -3.54 -12.22
C LEU A 309 -7.50 -3.98 -11.57
N TYR A 310 -6.98 -3.22 -10.60
CA TYR A 310 -5.69 -3.52 -10.01
C TYR A 310 -5.76 -4.79 -9.15
N TYR A 311 -4.71 -5.63 -9.29
CA TYR A 311 -4.47 -6.82 -8.49
C TYR A 311 -5.60 -7.88 -8.54
N LYS A 312 -6.35 -7.93 -9.65
CA LYS A 312 -7.46 -8.87 -9.84
C LYS A 312 -7.05 -10.22 -10.43
N GLU A 313 -5.87 -10.29 -11.05
CA GLU A 313 -5.30 -11.55 -11.51
C GLU A 313 -4.72 -12.36 -10.37
N ARG A 314 -4.68 -13.69 -10.55
CA ARG A 314 -4.08 -14.61 -9.57
C ARG A 314 -2.59 -14.33 -9.36
N VAL A 315 -1.85 -14.07 -10.43
CA VAL A 315 -0.43 -13.72 -10.37
C VAL A 315 -0.31 -12.20 -10.35
N THR A 316 0.00 -11.65 -9.18
CA THR A 316 0.15 -10.21 -8.99
C THR A 316 1.16 -9.90 -7.89
N ASN A 317 1.51 -8.62 -7.70
CA ASN A 317 2.32 -8.20 -6.56
C ASN A 317 1.46 -8.18 -5.28
N HIS A 318 1.37 -9.32 -4.59
CA HIS A 318 0.53 -9.46 -3.40
C HIS A 318 1.03 -8.64 -2.21
N TYR A 319 2.34 -8.37 -2.12
CA TYR A 319 2.87 -7.42 -1.13
C TYR A 319 2.20 -6.04 -1.28
N SER A 320 2.17 -5.51 -2.50
CA SER A 320 1.54 -4.23 -2.78
C SER A 320 0.02 -4.28 -2.63
N ARG A 321 -0.64 -5.33 -3.14
CA ARG A 321 -2.09 -5.54 -2.95
C ARG A 321 -2.50 -5.47 -1.48
N ILE A 322 -1.78 -6.19 -0.62
CA ILE A 322 -2.06 -6.26 0.81
C ILE A 322 -1.77 -4.92 1.49
N LEU A 323 -0.69 -4.23 1.13
CA LEU A 323 -0.40 -2.90 1.67
C LEU A 323 -1.51 -1.89 1.38
N HIS A 324 -2.00 -1.82 0.14
CA HIS A 324 -3.15 -0.95 -0.17
C HIS A 324 -4.43 -1.39 0.54
N GLN A 325 -4.64 -2.70 0.73
CA GLN A 325 -5.80 -3.19 1.48
C GLN A 325 -5.76 -2.79 2.96
N VAL A 326 -4.57 -2.77 3.59
CA VAL A 326 -4.43 -2.54 5.03
C VAL A 326 -4.24 -1.06 5.38
N ASN A 327 -3.77 -0.23 4.45
CA ASN A 327 -3.71 1.23 4.67
C ASN A 327 -5.12 1.82 4.82
N LEU A 328 -5.28 2.70 5.80
CA LEU A 328 -6.59 3.24 6.23
C LEU A 328 -7.30 4.09 5.18
N ASP A 329 -6.58 4.57 4.18
CA ASP A 329 -7.07 5.31 3.01
C ASP A 329 -6.72 4.61 1.69
N SER A 330 -6.22 3.37 1.77
CA SER A 330 -5.70 2.58 0.66
C SER A 330 -4.48 3.17 -0.08
N ARG A 331 -3.82 4.16 0.53
CA ARG A 331 -2.68 4.87 -0.06
C ARG A 331 -1.37 4.47 0.61
N GLY A 332 -0.32 4.31 -0.19
CA GLY A 332 1.03 4.02 0.27
C GLY A 332 1.92 3.53 -0.85
N TYR A 333 3.16 4.03 -0.89
CA TYR A 333 4.08 3.78 -2.00
C TYR A 333 4.67 2.36 -1.92
N ALA A 334 4.04 1.36 -2.54
CA ALA A 334 4.36 -0.05 -2.29
C ALA A 334 5.35 -0.69 -3.28
N PHE A 335 5.62 -0.04 -4.40
CA PHE A 335 6.63 -0.44 -5.40
C PHE A 335 7.05 0.81 -6.20
N PRO A 336 8.20 0.82 -6.91
CA PRO A 336 8.58 1.98 -7.71
C PRO A 336 7.51 2.28 -8.78
N TYR A 337 7.13 3.55 -8.98
CA TYR A 337 6.08 3.95 -9.92
C TYR A 337 4.64 3.66 -9.47
N ASP A 338 4.39 3.47 -8.17
CA ASP A 338 3.03 3.35 -7.64
C ASP A 338 2.23 4.68 -7.68
N ASP A 339 2.93 5.80 -7.96
CA ASP A 339 2.36 7.10 -8.28
C ASP A 339 1.75 7.18 -9.70
N VAL A 340 2.00 6.18 -10.54
CA VAL A 340 1.32 6.09 -11.84
C VAL A 340 -0.16 5.82 -11.60
N ILE A 341 -1.02 6.74 -12.00
CA ILE A 341 -2.47 6.63 -11.90
C ILE A 341 -3.11 7.22 -13.15
N LYS A 342 -4.30 6.75 -13.50
CA LYS A 342 -5.08 7.32 -14.59
C LYS A 342 -5.40 8.79 -14.28
N THR A 343 -5.30 9.65 -15.28
CA THR A 343 -5.56 11.08 -15.13
C THR A 343 -6.95 11.33 -14.55
N GLY A 344 -7.03 12.12 -13.47
CA GLY A 344 -8.28 12.45 -12.77
C GLY A 344 -8.61 11.54 -11.59
N GLU A 345 -7.89 10.42 -11.42
CA GLU A 345 -8.05 9.54 -10.27
C GLU A 345 -7.29 10.04 -9.03
N THR A 346 -7.64 9.48 -7.88
CA THR A 346 -6.97 9.78 -6.61
C THR A 346 -5.59 9.13 -6.56
N ASP A 347 -4.59 9.86 -6.05
CA ASP A 347 -3.25 9.32 -5.79
C ASP A 347 -3.31 8.11 -4.84
N LEU A 348 -2.68 7.00 -5.24
CA LEU A 348 -2.56 5.79 -4.41
C LEU A 348 -1.18 5.66 -3.76
N SER A 349 -0.23 6.53 -4.09
CA SER A 349 1.14 6.42 -3.62
C SER A 349 1.35 6.95 -2.19
N GLY A 350 0.36 7.63 -1.62
CA GLY A 350 0.43 8.11 -0.23
C GLY A 350 1.28 9.37 -0.10
N ALA A 351 1.11 10.29 -1.06
CA ALA A 351 1.80 11.58 -1.08
C ALA A 351 0.91 12.75 -0.64
N VAL A 352 1.55 13.78 -0.11
CA VAL A 352 1.00 15.13 0.08
C VAL A 352 1.92 16.13 -0.62
N LEU A 353 1.34 17.14 -1.27
CA LEU A 353 2.11 18.16 -1.96
C LEU A 353 1.43 19.51 -1.93
N ASP A 354 2.20 20.57 -1.82
CA ASP A 354 1.69 21.93 -1.95
C ASP A 354 2.79 22.87 -2.43
N PRO A 355 2.50 23.78 -3.38
CA PRO A 355 3.44 24.81 -3.78
C PRO A 355 3.62 25.90 -2.72
N ASN A 356 2.83 25.96 -1.65
CA ASN A 356 2.99 26.97 -0.59
C ASN A 356 2.79 26.35 0.81
N PRO A 357 3.58 25.33 1.18
CA PRO A 357 3.37 24.54 2.39
C PRO A 357 3.52 25.41 3.64
N ILE A 358 2.65 25.21 4.63
CA ILE A 358 2.70 25.90 5.92
C ILE A 358 3.33 25.01 6.99
N LEU A 359 2.84 23.77 7.11
CA LEU A 359 3.27 22.83 8.16
C LEU A 359 3.10 21.40 7.67
N LEU A 360 4.16 20.61 7.76
CA LEU A 360 4.07 19.15 7.60
C LEU A 360 4.01 18.51 8.99
N THR A 361 2.91 17.82 9.29
CA THR A 361 2.81 16.98 10.49
C THR A 361 3.08 15.53 10.12
N VAL A 362 3.99 14.88 10.85
CA VAL A 362 4.28 13.45 10.74
C VAL A 362 3.88 12.75 12.04
N THR A 363 2.95 11.81 11.95
CA THR A 363 2.51 11.02 13.11
C THR A 363 3.09 9.61 13.01
N VAL A 364 3.79 9.16 14.06
CA VAL A 364 4.54 7.90 14.06
C VAL A 364 3.99 6.96 15.13
N GLY A 365 3.72 5.72 14.77
CA GLY A 365 3.10 4.71 15.65
C GLY A 365 1.68 4.32 15.27
N GLY A 366 1.11 5.01 14.29
CA GLY A 366 -0.23 4.76 13.78
C GLY A 366 -1.27 5.48 14.62
N THR A 367 -2.34 5.91 13.97
CA THR A 367 -3.54 6.28 14.72
C THR A 367 -4.20 4.98 15.19
N ALA A 368 -4.80 4.98 16.38
CA ALA A 368 -5.72 3.91 16.72
C ALA A 368 -6.71 3.77 15.54
N PRO A 369 -7.05 2.53 15.11
CA PRO A 369 -8.20 2.38 14.23
C PRO A 369 -9.34 3.21 14.81
N PRO A 370 -10.15 3.89 13.99
CA PRO A 370 -11.40 4.44 14.51
C PRO A 370 -12.05 3.35 15.37
N PRO A 371 -12.44 3.63 16.62
CA PRO A 371 -13.03 2.59 17.47
C PRO A 371 -14.12 1.91 16.65
N ALA A 372 -14.09 0.58 16.59
CA ALA A 372 -15.09 -0.19 15.88
C ALA A 372 -16.46 0.31 16.33
N ALA A 373 -17.25 0.81 15.40
CA ALA A 373 -18.59 1.28 15.74
C ALA A 373 -19.49 0.08 16.10
N PHE A 374 -19.13 -1.10 15.59
CA PHE A 374 -19.85 -2.34 15.72
C PHE A 374 -18.91 -3.54 15.90
N ASP A 375 -19.27 -4.45 16.80
CA ASP A 375 -18.72 -5.80 16.86
C ASP A 375 -19.62 -6.72 16.02
N ALA A 376 -19.06 -7.40 15.02
CA ALA A 376 -19.78 -8.29 14.12
C ALA A 376 -20.49 -9.43 14.85
N LYS A 377 -19.99 -9.85 16.02
CA LYS A 377 -20.57 -10.95 16.81
C LYS A 377 -21.67 -10.50 17.77
N SER A 378 -21.88 -9.20 17.89
CA SER A 378 -22.99 -8.60 18.62
C SER A 378 -24.17 -8.34 17.67
N HIS A 379 -25.37 -8.10 18.20
CA HIS A 379 -26.48 -7.62 17.37
C HIS A 379 -26.17 -6.19 16.89
N ILE A 380 -26.05 -6.05 15.57
CA ILE A 380 -25.93 -4.76 14.89
C ILE A 380 -27.33 -4.32 14.52
N HIS A 381 -27.84 -3.40 15.32
CA HIS A 381 -29.11 -2.70 15.13
C HIS A 381 -29.15 -1.93 13.80
N ALA A 382 -30.14 -2.22 12.96
CA ALA A 382 -30.23 -1.74 11.59
C ALA A 382 -30.40 -0.21 11.53
N GLU A 383 -31.03 0.39 12.52
CA GLU A 383 -31.24 1.82 12.68
C GLU A 383 -29.95 2.60 13.00
N ARG A 384 -28.85 1.90 13.32
CA ARG A 384 -27.54 2.50 13.60
C ARG A 384 -26.67 2.67 12.35
N PHE A 385 -27.25 2.59 11.15
CA PHE A 385 -26.50 2.74 9.90
C PHE A 385 -25.65 4.02 9.86
N SER A 386 -24.49 3.94 9.20
CA SER A 386 -23.59 5.07 8.94
C SER A 386 -24.09 5.92 7.76
N SER A 387 -24.67 5.27 6.75
CA SER A 387 -25.38 5.91 5.64
C SER A 387 -26.43 4.95 5.05
N GLN A 388 -27.37 5.50 4.28
CA GLN A 388 -28.49 4.74 3.71
C GLN A 388 -29.03 5.35 2.41
N ASN A 389 -29.82 4.57 1.68
CA ASN A 389 -30.71 5.08 0.64
C ASN A 389 -32.11 4.44 0.72
N GLY A 390 -33.13 5.30 0.64
CA GLY A 390 -34.54 4.92 0.43
C GLY A 390 -35.32 4.46 1.66
N ILE A 391 -34.67 4.31 2.82
CA ILE A 391 -35.32 3.71 4.00
C ILE A 391 -35.87 4.74 4.99
N LYS A 392 -36.66 4.25 5.96
CA LYS A 392 -37.08 5.01 7.15
C LYS A 392 -36.95 4.16 8.41
N THR A 393 -36.97 4.82 9.57
CA THR A 393 -36.98 4.17 10.88
C THR A 393 -38.33 4.30 11.56
N GLU A 394 -38.73 3.30 12.34
CA GLU A 394 -39.93 3.30 13.18
C GLU A 394 -39.70 2.53 14.48
N PRO A 395 -40.46 2.80 15.55
CA PRO A 395 -40.38 2.01 16.79
C PRO A 395 -40.64 0.53 16.54
N THR A 396 -39.75 -0.34 17.03
CA THR A 396 -39.93 -1.80 16.90
C THR A 396 -40.78 -2.35 18.03
N THR A 397 -41.54 -3.39 17.71
CA THR A 397 -42.28 -4.21 18.69
C THR A 397 -41.55 -5.51 19.05
N ASP A 398 -40.36 -5.74 18.49
CA ASP A 398 -39.53 -6.92 18.81
C ASP A 398 -39.02 -6.87 20.26
N SER A 399 -38.46 -7.98 20.74
CA SER A 399 -38.00 -8.12 22.13
C SER A 399 -36.85 -7.18 22.53
N GLU A 400 -36.25 -6.47 21.57
CA GLU A 400 -35.22 -5.47 21.79
C GLU A 400 -35.84 -4.07 21.59
N ALA A 401 -35.80 -3.25 22.64
CA ALA A 401 -36.30 -1.88 22.57
C ALA A 401 -35.46 -1.04 21.60
N GLY A 402 -36.10 -0.17 20.81
CA GLY A 402 -35.41 0.66 19.82
C GLY A 402 -36.28 0.96 18.62
N ASN A 403 -35.64 1.18 17.47
CA ASN A 403 -36.32 1.33 16.19
C ASN A 403 -35.89 0.20 15.25
N ASN A 404 -36.74 -0.20 14.32
CA ASN A 404 -36.32 -0.96 13.15
C ASN A 404 -36.18 -0.03 11.94
N VAL A 405 -35.56 -0.54 10.87
CA VAL A 405 -35.60 0.07 9.54
C VAL A 405 -36.72 -0.59 8.72
N GLY A 406 -37.44 0.22 7.95
CA GLY A 406 -38.54 -0.21 7.11
C GLY A 406 -38.71 0.67 5.87
N TRP A 407 -39.84 0.50 5.18
CA TRP A 407 -40.08 1.06 3.84
C TRP A 407 -39.01 0.64 2.84
N ILE A 408 -38.56 -0.62 2.95
CA ILE A 408 -37.45 -1.14 2.17
C ILE A 408 -37.99 -1.74 0.88
N GLY A 409 -37.66 -1.11 -0.24
CA GLY A 409 -37.97 -1.54 -1.60
C GLY A 409 -36.74 -2.01 -2.40
N ASN A 410 -36.95 -2.26 -3.68
CA ASN A 410 -35.86 -2.63 -4.60
C ASN A 410 -34.89 -1.46 -4.84
N GLY A 411 -33.60 -1.69 -4.61
CA GLY A 411 -32.53 -0.71 -4.82
C GLY A 411 -32.13 0.06 -3.56
N ASP A 412 -32.84 -0.14 -2.45
CA ASP A 412 -32.50 0.46 -1.17
C ASP A 412 -31.28 -0.22 -0.55
N TRP A 413 -30.59 0.50 0.35
CA TRP A 413 -29.42 -0.05 1.02
C TRP A 413 -29.11 0.63 2.35
N LEU A 414 -28.38 -0.09 3.19
CA LEU A 414 -27.78 0.38 4.45
C LEU A 414 -26.27 0.14 4.41
N ALA A 415 -25.49 1.09 4.93
CA ALA A 415 -24.05 0.94 5.11
C ALA A 415 -23.66 1.11 6.58
N PHE A 416 -22.76 0.26 7.06
CA PHE A 416 -22.22 0.26 8.41
C PHE A 416 -20.70 0.30 8.31
N ASP A 417 -20.12 1.43 8.72
CA ASP A 417 -18.68 1.59 8.70
C ASP A 417 -18.04 0.98 9.96
N GLN A 418 -16.83 0.44 9.80
CA GLN A 418 -15.99 -0.03 10.92
C GLN A 418 -16.64 -1.19 11.71
N VAL A 419 -17.18 -2.20 11.01
CA VAL A 419 -17.65 -3.45 11.61
C VAL A 419 -16.47 -4.38 11.84
N ASN A 420 -16.20 -4.76 13.09
CA ASN A 420 -15.08 -5.62 13.46
C ASN A 420 -15.49 -7.10 13.48
N PHE A 421 -14.88 -7.91 12.62
CA PHE A 421 -15.09 -9.36 12.51
C PHE A 421 -14.09 -10.21 13.31
N ASP A 422 -13.21 -9.57 14.08
CA ASP A 422 -12.05 -10.18 14.74
C ASP A 422 -11.18 -11.00 13.75
N ASN A 423 -10.26 -11.82 14.27
CA ASN A 423 -9.36 -12.66 13.46
C ASN A 423 -9.86 -14.10 13.29
N TYR A 424 -11.14 -14.38 13.60
CA TYR A 424 -11.61 -15.76 13.74
C TYR A 424 -12.29 -16.32 12.49
N GLY A 425 -12.49 -15.52 11.44
CA GLY A 425 -13.10 -15.95 10.18
C GLY A 425 -14.54 -16.38 10.36
N VAL A 426 -15.46 -15.43 10.53
CA VAL A 426 -16.90 -15.71 10.59
C VAL A 426 -17.37 -16.26 9.24
N ASP A 427 -18.38 -17.14 9.26
CA ASP A 427 -18.87 -17.82 8.05
C ASP A 427 -20.41 -17.89 7.97
N SER A 428 -21.12 -17.28 8.92
CA SER A 428 -22.58 -17.24 8.98
C SER A 428 -23.08 -15.85 9.32
N LEU A 429 -24.21 -15.48 8.71
CA LEU A 429 -24.98 -14.27 8.94
C LEU A 429 -26.35 -14.65 9.50
N ASN A 430 -26.80 -13.97 10.56
CA ASN A 430 -28.17 -14.01 11.04
C ASN A 430 -28.79 -12.61 10.92
N VAL A 431 -30.05 -12.55 10.49
CA VAL A 431 -30.77 -11.29 10.25
C VAL A 431 -32.18 -11.41 10.82
N ARG A 432 -32.60 -10.39 11.56
CA ARG A 432 -33.94 -10.28 12.13
C ARG A 432 -34.80 -9.42 11.24
N VAL A 433 -35.78 -10.04 10.59
CA VAL A 433 -36.61 -9.41 9.55
C VAL A 433 -38.10 -9.61 9.82
N ALA A 434 -38.92 -8.68 9.34
CA ALA A 434 -40.37 -8.78 9.31
C ALA A 434 -40.91 -8.31 7.96
N SER A 435 -42.03 -8.87 7.51
CA SER A 435 -42.66 -8.49 6.26
C SER A 435 -44.17 -8.70 6.36
N GLY A 436 -44.93 -7.63 6.14
CA GLY A 436 -46.39 -7.68 6.08
C GLY A 436 -46.95 -7.73 4.67
N GLN A 437 -46.10 -7.74 3.64
CA GLN A 437 -46.54 -7.53 2.27
C GLN A 437 -47.29 -8.75 1.73
N GLY A 438 -48.53 -8.52 1.26
CA GLY A 438 -49.38 -9.53 0.65
C GLY A 438 -49.01 -9.82 -0.82
N GLY A 439 -49.76 -10.72 -1.47
CA GLY A 439 -49.70 -10.86 -2.94
C GLY A 439 -48.43 -11.52 -3.51
N ASN A 440 -47.74 -12.37 -2.73
CA ASN A 440 -46.49 -13.05 -3.12
C ASN A 440 -45.30 -12.13 -3.45
N VAL A 441 -45.31 -10.88 -2.97
CA VAL A 441 -44.12 -10.02 -3.02
C VAL A 441 -43.03 -10.65 -2.16
N LYS A 442 -41.85 -10.82 -2.75
CA LYS A 442 -40.67 -11.39 -2.12
C LYS A 442 -39.45 -10.61 -2.59
N GLY A 443 -38.42 -10.59 -1.77
CA GLY A 443 -37.14 -9.99 -2.14
C GLY A 443 -36.01 -10.68 -1.41
N ARG A 444 -34.81 -10.16 -1.59
CA ARG A 444 -33.63 -10.63 -0.87
C ARG A 444 -32.81 -9.46 -0.38
N MET A 445 -32.17 -9.66 0.76
CA MET A 445 -31.09 -8.82 1.24
C MET A 445 -29.76 -9.45 0.81
N GLU A 446 -28.89 -8.67 0.19
CA GLU A 446 -27.54 -9.04 -0.21
C GLU A 446 -26.52 -8.35 0.70
N LEU A 447 -25.59 -9.13 1.23
CA LEU A 447 -24.48 -8.62 2.02
C LEU A 447 -23.26 -8.39 1.11
N ARG A 448 -22.65 -7.22 1.20
CA ARG A 448 -21.40 -6.85 0.50
C ARG A 448 -20.42 -6.21 1.48
N LEU A 449 -19.13 -6.30 1.19
CA LEU A 449 -18.05 -5.69 2.00
C LEU A 449 -17.32 -4.61 1.21
N ASP A 450 -16.92 -3.56 1.91
CA ASP A 450 -16.04 -2.45 1.52
C ASP A 450 -16.50 -1.59 0.33
N SER A 451 -17.49 -2.04 -0.44
CA SER A 451 -18.10 -1.29 -1.54
C SER A 451 -19.56 -1.70 -1.76
N LEU A 452 -20.41 -0.70 -2.01
CA LEU A 452 -21.81 -0.90 -2.42
C LEU A 452 -21.90 -1.69 -3.74
N ALA A 453 -20.93 -1.52 -4.65
CA ALA A 453 -20.82 -2.27 -5.90
C ALA A 453 -20.03 -3.58 -5.76
N GLY A 454 -19.64 -3.95 -4.53
CA GLY A 454 -18.86 -5.15 -4.24
C GLY A 454 -19.61 -6.45 -4.54
N GLN A 455 -18.88 -7.56 -4.50
CA GLN A 455 -19.45 -8.89 -4.67
C GLN A 455 -20.42 -9.23 -3.53
N THR A 456 -21.56 -9.83 -3.86
CA THR A 456 -22.48 -10.39 -2.86
C THR A 456 -21.86 -11.62 -2.20
N ILE A 457 -21.58 -11.50 -0.90
CA ILE A 457 -20.94 -12.54 -0.09
C ILE A 457 -21.95 -13.36 0.73
N ALA A 458 -23.17 -12.90 0.88
CA ALA A 458 -24.29 -13.69 1.39
C ALA A 458 -25.62 -13.11 0.89
N SER A 459 -26.66 -13.93 0.86
CA SER A 459 -28.00 -13.49 0.52
C SER A 459 -29.05 -14.15 1.42
N VAL A 460 -30.03 -13.36 1.84
CA VAL A 460 -31.15 -13.79 2.68
C VAL A 460 -32.45 -13.49 1.96
N GLU A 461 -33.20 -14.52 1.61
CA GLU A 461 -34.55 -14.35 1.07
C GLU A 461 -35.53 -13.93 2.16
N VAL A 462 -36.36 -12.94 1.83
CA VAL A 462 -37.42 -12.44 2.70
C VAL A 462 -38.77 -12.54 1.99
N ALA A 463 -39.72 -13.14 2.70
CA ALA A 463 -41.12 -13.26 2.32
C ALA A 463 -42.00 -12.87 3.52
N ASN A 464 -43.31 -12.79 3.29
CA ASN A 464 -44.29 -12.43 4.31
C ASN A 464 -44.11 -13.27 5.60
N THR A 465 -44.00 -12.58 6.74
CA THR A 465 -43.78 -13.17 8.07
C THR A 465 -45.04 -13.12 8.95
N GLY A 466 -46.17 -12.67 8.41
CA GLY A 466 -47.44 -12.49 9.11
C GLY A 466 -47.75 -11.03 9.49
N GLY A 467 -46.84 -10.08 9.21
CA GLY A 467 -47.01 -8.67 9.51
C GLY A 467 -45.70 -7.88 9.51
N TRP A 468 -45.79 -6.55 9.36
CA TRP A 468 -44.64 -5.62 9.33
C TRP A 468 -43.83 -5.57 10.63
N GLN A 469 -44.40 -6.13 11.68
CA GLN A 469 -43.85 -6.18 13.03
C GLN A 469 -43.87 -7.64 13.56
N SER A 470 -44.02 -8.62 12.67
CA SER A 470 -43.97 -10.05 12.99
C SER A 470 -42.58 -10.59 12.66
N TRP A 471 -41.72 -10.63 13.66
CA TRP A 471 -40.28 -10.81 13.49
C TRP A 471 -39.82 -12.28 13.43
N THR A 472 -39.00 -12.62 12.44
CA THR A 472 -38.30 -13.91 12.34
C THR A 472 -36.81 -13.69 12.14
N THR A 473 -35.99 -14.63 12.64
CA THR A 473 -34.55 -14.65 12.36
C THR A 473 -34.28 -15.59 11.20
N LYS A 474 -33.53 -15.12 10.21
CA LYS A 474 -33.07 -15.89 9.04
C LYS A 474 -31.56 -16.02 9.08
N ALA A 475 -31.05 -17.18 8.72
CA ALA A 475 -29.62 -17.45 8.64
C ALA A 475 -29.18 -17.60 7.17
N ALA A 476 -27.97 -17.16 6.84
CA ALA A 476 -27.32 -17.40 5.57
C ALA A 476 -25.83 -17.69 5.76
N LYS A 477 -25.31 -18.63 4.98
CA LYS A 477 -23.87 -18.89 4.94
C LYS A 477 -23.15 -17.81 4.15
N LEU A 478 -21.98 -17.39 4.61
CA LEU A 478 -21.09 -16.54 3.84
C LEU A 478 -20.33 -17.38 2.80
N ASN A 479 -20.24 -16.85 1.58
CA ASN A 479 -19.49 -17.47 0.48
C ASN A 479 -17.97 -17.43 0.73
N ILE A 480 -17.52 -16.55 1.61
CA ILE A 480 -16.14 -16.39 2.06
C ILE A 480 -16.11 -16.26 3.59
N ALA A 481 -15.03 -16.71 4.23
CA ALA A 481 -14.79 -16.39 5.64
C ALA A 481 -14.36 -14.92 5.76
N VAL A 482 -14.88 -14.21 6.75
CA VAL A 482 -14.63 -12.77 6.93
C VAL A 482 -13.94 -12.51 8.28
N SER A 483 -12.91 -11.66 8.26
CA SER A 483 -12.11 -11.29 9.42
C SER A 483 -11.57 -9.88 9.27
N GLY A 484 -11.27 -9.22 10.38
CA GLY A 484 -10.76 -7.85 10.40
C GLY A 484 -11.88 -6.81 10.33
N LEU A 485 -11.50 -5.57 10.03
CA LEU A 485 -12.40 -4.42 10.03
C LEU A 485 -12.89 -4.15 8.61
N HIS A 486 -14.20 -4.05 8.42
CA HIS A 486 -14.81 -3.81 7.10
C HIS A 486 -15.92 -2.77 7.17
N SER A 487 -16.22 -2.13 6.04
CA SER A 487 -17.54 -1.52 5.83
C SER A 487 -18.50 -2.59 5.33
N VAL A 488 -19.68 -2.67 5.93
CA VAL A 488 -20.72 -3.66 5.60
C VAL A 488 -21.87 -2.96 4.89
N TYR A 489 -22.30 -3.51 3.76
CA TYR A 489 -23.45 -3.04 3.01
C TYR A 489 -24.55 -4.10 2.97
N LEU A 490 -25.78 -3.69 3.29
CA LEU A 490 -26.99 -4.48 3.09
C LEU A 490 -27.74 -3.87 1.90
N VAL A 491 -27.87 -4.62 0.80
CA VAL A 491 -28.51 -4.16 -0.44
C VAL A 491 -29.79 -4.94 -0.67
N PHE A 492 -30.90 -4.25 -0.90
CA PHE A 492 -32.21 -4.87 -1.02
C PHE A 492 -32.63 -4.98 -2.49
N VAL A 493 -32.98 -6.20 -2.90
CA VAL A 493 -33.32 -6.51 -4.30
C VAL A 493 -34.66 -7.22 -4.36
N SER A 494 -35.54 -6.74 -5.23
CA SER A 494 -36.85 -7.31 -5.49
C SER A 494 -37.19 -7.16 -6.98
N ASP A 495 -37.99 -8.08 -7.52
CA ASP A 495 -38.58 -7.97 -8.86
C ASP A 495 -39.86 -7.12 -8.87
N ARG A 496 -40.22 -6.58 -7.71
CA ARG A 496 -41.40 -5.75 -7.44
C ARG A 496 -40.99 -4.36 -6.99
N ALA A 497 -41.88 -3.39 -7.24
CA ALA A 497 -41.64 -1.99 -6.89
C ALA A 497 -42.07 -1.67 -5.44
N GLU A 498 -42.90 -2.52 -4.87
CA GLU A 498 -43.44 -2.39 -3.52
C GLU A 498 -42.39 -2.69 -2.45
N ASP A 499 -42.49 -1.98 -1.33
CA ASP A 499 -41.73 -2.28 -0.11
C ASP A 499 -42.03 -3.72 0.33
N PHE A 500 -41.00 -4.44 0.75
CA PHE A 500 -41.13 -5.89 1.00
C PHE A 500 -40.58 -6.36 2.34
N THR A 501 -39.82 -5.55 3.08
CA THR A 501 -39.25 -5.98 4.35
C THR A 501 -39.00 -4.83 5.33
N ASN A 502 -38.95 -5.18 6.60
CA ASN A 502 -38.33 -4.44 7.69
C ASN A 502 -37.13 -5.24 8.22
N VAL A 503 -36.12 -4.56 8.77
CA VAL A 503 -34.93 -5.17 9.39
C VAL A 503 -34.73 -4.55 10.77
N ASN A 504 -34.58 -5.40 11.80
CA ASN A 504 -34.30 -4.96 13.17
C ASN A 504 -32.80 -4.99 13.46
N TRP A 505 -32.16 -6.16 13.32
CA TRP A 505 -30.72 -6.32 13.53
C TRP A 505 -30.13 -7.41 12.64
N PHE A 506 -28.81 -7.42 12.53
CA PHE A 506 -28.04 -8.52 11.95
C PHE A 506 -26.81 -8.83 12.80
N THR A 507 -26.30 -10.06 12.72
CA THR A 507 -25.10 -10.48 13.45
C THR A 507 -24.38 -11.58 12.70
N PHE A 508 -23.11 -11.78 13.02
CA PHE A 508 -22.24 -12.76 12.40
C PHE A 508 -21.76 -13.79 13.40
N SER A 509 -21.57 -15.01 12.93
CA SER A 509 -21.08 -16.10 13.75
C SER A 509 -20.17 -17.02 12.94
N LYS A 510 -19.37 -17.82 13.67
CA LYS A 510 -18.63 -18.93 13.10
C LYS A 510 -19.37 -20.21 13.43
N THR A 511 -19.67 -20.99 12.40
CA THR A 511 -20.30 -22.29 12.57
C THR A 511 -19.31 -23.23 13.27
N ALA A 512 -19.71 -23.83 14.39
CA ALA A 512 -18.84 -24.75 15.11
C ALA A 512 -18.57 -25.99 14.25
N THR A 513 -17.31 -26.24 13.90
CA THR A 513 -16.91 -27.48 13.25
C THR A 513 -16.93 -28.59 14.31
N THR A 514 -17.85 -29.54 14.20
CA THR A 514 -17.74 -30.81 14.93
C THR A 514 -16.56 -31.58 14.35
N THR A 515 -15.42 -31.54 15.03
CA THR A 515 -14.27 -32.39 14.72
C THR A 515 -14.61 -33.83 15.11
N ASP A 516 -15.16 -34.59 14.16
CA ASP A 516 -15.13 -36.04 14.24
C ASP A 516 -13.66 -36.47 14.26
N THR A 517 -13.24 -37.01 15.39
CA THR A 517 -11.87 -37.41 15.64
C THR A 517 -11.63 -38.73 14.88
N VAL A 518 -11.20 -38.64 13.62
CA VAL A 518 -10.68 -39.82 12.92
C VAL A 518 -9.31 -40.14 13.50
N ILE A 519 -9.25 -41.17 14.35
CA ILE A 519 -7.99 -41.75 14.80
C ILE A 519 -7.33 -42.43 13.59
N VAL A 520 -6.29 -41.80 13.05
CA VAL A 520 -5.42 -42.42 12.05
C VAL A 520 -4.29 -43.15 12.80
N PRO A 521 -4.02 -44.44 12.54
CA PRO A 521 -2.89 -45.13 13.17
C PRO A 521 -1.57 -44.51 12.72
N SER A 522 -0.63 -44.36 13.66
CA SER A 522 0.70 -43.80 13.41
C SER A 522 1.52 -44.62 12.41
N ALA A 523 2.09 -43.93 11.42
CA ALA A 523 3.12 -44.49 10.54
C ALA A 523 4.47 -44.61 11.26
N PRO A 524 5.32 -45.59 10.91
CA PRO A 524 6.63 -45.79 11.53
C PRO A 524 7.64 -44.67 11.13
N PRO A 525 8.66 -44.41 11.97
CA PRO A 525 9.58 -43.29 11.79
C PRO A 525 10.52 -43.46 10.59
N PRO A 526 10.89 -42.36 9.89
CA PRO A 526 11.85 -42.38 8.79
C PRO A 526 13.30 -42.53 9.29
N THR A 527 14.04 -43.43 8.66
CA THR A 527 15.49 -43.64 8.82
C THR A 527 16.30 -42.44 8.30
N ARG A 528 17.29 -42.01 9.09
CA ARG A 528 18.28 -40.96 8.79
C ARG A 528 19.16 -41.34 7.59
N GLY A 529 19.18 -40.49 6.56
CA GLY A 529 20.18 -40.45 5.50
C GLY A 529 20.78 -39.05 5.41
N ALA A 530 22.09 -38.95 5.62
CA ALA A 530 22.85 -37.71 5.74
C ALA A 530 23.21 -37.11 4.37
N TYR A 531 23.21 -35.77 4.26
CA TYR A 531 24.17 -35.07 3.40
C TYR A 531 24.79 -33.89 4.16
N ARG A 532 26.12 -33.89 4.16
CA ARG A 532 27.01 -32.93 4.79
C ARG A 532 27.18 -31.68 3.92
N ALA A 533 27.44 -30.59 4.61
CA ALA A 533 27.86 -29.29 4.11
C ALA A 533 29.13 -29.31 3.25
N LEU A 534 29.25 -28.31 2.37
CA LEU A 534 30.51 -27.68 2.02
C LEU A 534 30.27 -26.20 1.74
N GLY A 535 30.78 -25.35 2.63
CA GLY A 535 30.90 -23.92 2.41
C GLY A 535 32.29 -23.58 1.89
N TYR A 536 32.38 -22.50 1.11
CA TYR A 536 33.58 -21.68 0.95
C TYR A 536 33.16 -20.20 0.87
N PHE A 537 34.05 -19.35 1.37
CA PHE A 537 33.86 -17.98 1.83
C PHE A 537 34.75 -17.02 0.99
N VAL A 538 34.39 -15.71 0.99
CA VAL A 538 35.24 -14.48 0.89
C VAL A 538 35.21 -13.60 -0.40
N ASN A 539 34.61 -12.40 -0.24
CA ASN A 539 34.91 -11.00 -0.72
C ASN A 539 34.96 -10.58 -2.21
N TRP A 540 34.73 -9.31 -2.62
CA TRP A 540 34.05 -8.09 -2.14
C TRP A 540 34.13 -7.01 -3.26
N ALA A 541 33.33 -5.95 -3.11
CA ALA A 541 33.54 -4.55 -3.56
C ALA A 541 32.91 -4.02 -4.88
N MET A 542 31.88 -3.19 -4.62
CA MET A 542 31.35 -1.99 -5.29
C MET A 542 32.14 -1.31 -6.42
N CYS A 543 31.41 -0.71 -7.36
CA CYS A 543 31.67 0.68 -7.73
C CYS A 543 30.40 1.37 -8.28
N GLY A 544 29.94 2.42 -7.59
CA GLY A 544 29.12 3.45 -8.22
C GLY A 544 30.00 4.37 -9.06
N ARG A 545 29.44 4.98 -10.11
CA ARG A 545 29.87 6.30 -10.59
C ARG A 545 28.86 6.93 -11.56
N LYS A 546 28.51 8.17 -11.20
CA LYS A 546 28.24 9.35 -12.02
C LYS A 546 26.98 9.36 -12.90
N PHE A 547 26.06 10.25 -12.54
CA PHE A 547 25.50 11.20 -13.51
C PHE A 547 25.51 12.62 -12.93
N LYS A 548 26.15 13.54 -13.66
CA LYS A 548 26.02 15.00 -13.51
C LYS A 548 24.79 15.44 -14.29
N PRO A 549 24.00 16.42 -13.83
CA PRO A 549 23.18 17.21 -14.72
C PRO A 549 23.87 18.54 -15.01
N ARG A 550 24.30 18.72 -16.26
CA ARG A 550 24.34 20.04 -16.90
C ARG A 550 23.67 19.88 -18.25
N LEU A 551 22.47 20.43 -18.40
CA LEU A 551 22.12 21.01 -19.69
C LEU A 551 21.27 22.26 -19.47
N ARG A 552 21.84 23.35 -19.99
CA ARG A 552 21.35 24.71 -20.06
C ARG A 552 20.52 24.77 -21.35
N LEU A 553 19.22 25.04 -21.28
CA LEU A 553 18.47 25.43 -22.48
C LEU A 553 18.73 26.92 -22.74
N LEU A 554 19.47 27.20 -23.81
CA LEU A 554 19.47 28.50 -24.49
C LEU A 554 18.97 28.20 -25.91
N LEU A 555 17.76 28.67 -26.20
CA LEU A 555 17.18 28.70 -27.54
C LEU A 555 18.00 29.68 -28.39
N GLY A 556 18.61 29.18 -29.46
CA GLY A 556 19.13 29.99 -30.56
C GLY A 556 18.27 29.75 -31.80
N GLN A 557 17.44 30.75 -32.17
CA GLN A 557 16.92 30.87 -33.52
C GLN A 557 18.01 31.45 -34.44
N ARG A 558 18.03 30.93 -35.68
CA ARG A 558 18.95 31.24 -36.77
C ARG A 558 18.94 32.72 -37.17
N GLY A 559 20.10 33.19 -37.60
CA GLY A 559 20.25 34.42 -38.37
C GLY A 559 21.68 34.65 -38.87
N LYS A 560 21.99 34.03 -40.02
CA LYS A 560 22.79 34.53 -41.16
C LYS A 560 24.24 35.04 -41.00
N ASP A 561 25.00 34.59 -42.01
CA ASP A 561 26.13 35.22 -42.73
C ASP A 561 27.56 35.13 -42.16
N GLY A 562 28.46 34.63 -43.01
CA GLY A 562 29.77 35.27 -43.19
C GLY A 562 31.04 34.47 -42.89
N HIS A 563 31.52 33.76 -43.93
CA HIS A 563 32.92 33.66 -44.35
C HIS A 563 34.03 32.94 -43.53
N ALA A 564 34.77 32.13 -44.31
CA ALA A 564 36.20 31.81 -44.30
C ALA A 564 36.82 31.29 -42.98
N GLY A 565 37.46 30.13 -42.91
CA GLY A 565 38.37 29.49 -43.85
C GLY A 565 39.64 29.13 -43.05
N GLY A 566 40.24 27.96 -43.29
CA GLY A 566 41.60 27.66 -42.81
C GLY A 566 41.73 26.34 -42.04
N ASP A 567 42.37 25.39 -42.73
CA ASP A 567 43.01 24.18 -42.23
C ASP A 567 43.90 24.42 -40.99
N TYR A 568 44.09 23.39 -40.15
CA TYR A 568 45.32 22.58 -40.07
C TYR A 568 45.26 21.61 -38.88
N ARG A 569 45.30 20.31 -39.23
CA ARG A 569 45.80 19.11 -38.52
C ARG A 569 45.27 18.74 -37.14
#